data_AF-A0A5N5LU35-F1
#
_entry.id   AF-A0A5N5LU35-F1
#
_cell.length_a   1.000
_cell.length_b   1.000
_cell.length_c   1.000
_cell.angle_alpha   90.00
_cell.angle_beta   90.00
_cell.angle_gamma   90.00
#
_symmetry.space_group_name_H-M   'P 1'
#
loop_
_entity.id
_entity.type
_entity.pdbx_description
1 polymer ?
#
loop_
_entity_poly.entity_id
_entity_poly.type
_entity_poly.pdbx_seq_one_letter_code
_entity_poly.pdbx_strand_id
1 'polypeptide(L)'
;MKPVGPARDGIEETDWVLVIRRKNTDSPEDQQVYYTFPNLKTEWSTKDLYKKHPTLPDHWMYHGGTDNIIVFSNGEKLKPSTVEDALGMITLSLPDRPFVRAGKGTVIKAQTVKIYQDVIDSMNREPKPIAQRI
;
A
#
# COMPACT_ATOMS: atom_id res chain seq x y z
N MET A 1 -1.49 -1.56 20.30
CA MET A 1 -0.58 -1.86 19.17
C MET A 1 0.70 -2.49 19.69
N LYS A 2 1.41 -3.23 18.84
CA LYS A 2 2.75 -3.77 19.13
C LYS A 2 3.71 -3.39 18.00
N PRO A 3 5.00 -3.18 18.26
CA PRO A 3 5.98 -3.02 17.19
C PRO A 3 6.08 -4.34 16.40
N VAL A 4 6.29 -4.25 15.08
CA VAL A 4 6.35 -5.43 14.20
C VAL A 4 7.64 -6.23 14.38
N GLY A 5 8.69 -5.61 14.94
CA GLY A 5 10.00 -6.22 15.13
C GLY A 5 10.99 -5.78 14.03
N PRO A 6 12.02 -6.58 13.71
CA PRO A 6 13.06 -6.17 12.77
C PRO A 6 12.47 -5.96 11.37
N ALA A 7 13.00 -4.97 10.65
CA ALA A 7 12.58 -4.63 9.29
C ALA A 7 12.65 -5.86 8.37
N ARG A 8 11.54 -6.16 7.70
CA ARG A 8 11.38 -7.33 6.83
C ARG A 8 10.41 -7.02 5.72
N ASP A 9 10.75 -7.44 4.49
CA ASP A 9 9.84 -7.40 3.34
C ASP A 9 9.05 -6.09 3.26
N GLY A 10 9.72 -4.94 3.12
CA GLY A 10 9.04 -3.64 2.99
C GLY A 10 8.32 -3.14 4.25
N ILE A 11 8.43 -3.82 5.38
CA ILE A 11 7.96 -3.37 6.70
C ILE A 11 9.14 -2.72 7.43
N GLU A 12 8.94 -1.50 7.92
CA GLU A 12 9.96 -0.75 8.65
C GLU A 12 9.93 -1.12 10.13
N GLU A 13 11.06 -0.97 10.83
CA GLU A 13 11.12 -1.18 12.29
C GLU A 13 10.24 -0.18 13.06
N THR A 14 9.99 0.99 12.46
CA THR A 14 9.09 2.01 13.00
C THR A 14 7.61 1.67 12.85
N ASP A 15 7.27 0.60 12.12
CA ASP A 15 5.89 0.19 11.90
C ASP A 15 5.32 -0.57 13.11
N TRP A 16 4.06 -0.29 13.40
CA TRP A 16 3.28 -0.91 14.46
C TRP A 16 2.15 -1.72 13.87
N VAL A 17 1.86 -2.88 14.46
CA VAL A 17 0.71 -3.70 14.08
C VAL A 17 -0.40 -3.59 15.12
N LEU A 18 -1.63 -3.56 14.62
CA LEU A 18 -2.80 -3.67 15.47
C LEU A 18 -2.99 -5.14 15.88
N VAL A 19 -2.92 -5.38 17.18
CA VAL A 19 -3.11 -6.70 17.79
C VAL A 19 -4.34 -6.65 18.66
N ILE A 20 -5.29 -7.54 18.36
CA ILE A 20 -6.45 -7.78 19.21
C ILE A 20 -6.02 -8.83 20.23
N ARG A 21 -6.15 -8.49 21.52
CA ARG A 21 -5.92 -9.43 22.61
C ARG A 21 -7.24 -10.01 23.10
N ARG A 22 -7.20 -11.29 23.46
CA ARG A 22 -8.34 -11.99 24.01
C ARG A 22 -8.60 -11.48 25.41
N LYS A 23 -9.82 -10.99 25.67
CA LYS A 23 -10.23 -10.49 26.98
C LYS A 23 -10.66 -11.61 27.92
N ASN A 24 -11.41 -12.59 27.38
CA ASN A 24 -11.93 -13.72 28.13
C ASN A 24 -11.69 -15.04 27.37
N THR A 25 -11.17 -16.05 28.06
CA THR A 25 -10.91 -17.38 27.48
C THR A 25 -12.18 -18.24 27.47
N ASP A 26 -13.07 -18.04 28.43
CA ASP A 26 -14.21 -18.92 28.68
C ASP A 26 -15.49 -18.50 27.92
N SER A 27 -15.62 -17.22 27.58
CA SER A 27 -16.72 -16.67 26.78
C SER A 27 -16.20 -16.06 25.46
N PRO A 28 -16.32 -16.78 24.33
CA PRO A 28 -15.91 -16.26 23.02
C PRO A 28 -16.90 -15.23 22.43
N GLU A 29 -18.10 -15.05 23.02
CA GLU A 29 -19.12 -14.12 22.51
C GLU A 29 -18.69 -12.65 22.44
N ASP A 30 -17.76 -12.20 23.29
CA ASP A 30 -17.37 -10.78 23.36
C ASP A 30 -16.50 -10.32 22.18
N GLN A 31 -15.90 -11.25 21.44
CA GLN A 31 -14.95 -10.95 20.37
C GLN A 31 -15.09 -11.95 19.20
N GLN A 32 -15.80 -11.54 18.14
CA GLN A 32 -16.09 -12.36 16.96
C GLN A 32 -14.86 -13.02 16.32
N VAL A 33 -13.68 -12.39 16.38
CA VAL A 33 -12.44 -12.96 15.82
C VAL A 33 -12.07 -14.30 16.47
N TYR A 34 -12.35 -14.48 17.76
CA TYR A 34 -12.06 -15.73 18.47
C TYR A 34 -13.15 -16.79 18.28
N TYR A 35 -14.30 -16.41 17.71
CA TYR A 35 -15.29 -17.37 17.22
C TYR A 35 -14.83 -18.02 15.92
N THR A 36 -14.33 -17.22 14.98
CA THR A 36 -13.79 -17.72 13.69
C THR A 36 -12.49 -18.50 13.87
N PHE A 37 -11.64 -18.08 14.82
CA PHE A 37 -10.35 -18.71 15.10
C PHE A 37 -10.27 -19.19 16.56
N PRO A 38 -10.99 -20.25 16.94
CA PRO A 38 -11.07 -20.73 18.34
C PRO A 38 -9.73 -21.23 18.88
N ASN A 39 -8.83 -21.64 17.99
CA ASN A 39 -7.49 -22.13 18.34
C ASN A 39 -6.55 -21.02 18.82
N LEU A 40 -6.88 -19.75 18.55
CA LEU A 40 -6.09 -18.61 19.00
C LEU A 40 -6.37 -18.33 20.48
N LYS A 41 -5.39 -18.66 21.31
CA LYS A 41 -5.56 -18.62 22.77
C LYS A 41 -5.47 -17.21 23.36
N THR A 42 -4.67 -16.32 22.80
CA THR A 42 -4.31 -15.06 23.49
C THR A 42 -4.31 -13.82 22.61
N GLU A 43 -3.85 -13.92 21.36
CA GLU A 43 -3.71 -12.76 20.48
C GLU A 43 -3.97 -13.08 19.02
N TRP A 44 -4.50 -12.09 18.31
CA TRP A 44 -4.67 -12.12 16.87
C TRP A 44 -4.09 -10.84 16.26
N SER A 45 -3.25 -11.02 15.24
CA SER A 45 -2.68 -9.91 14.46
C SER A 45 -3.60 -9.60 13.29
N THR A 46 -4.08 -8.36 13.22
CA THR A 46 -4.89 -7.85 12.10
C THR A 46 -4.11 -7.76 10.80
N LYS A 47 -2.77 -7.80 10.89
CA LYS A 47 -1.84 -7.52 9.79
C LYS A 47 -1.91 -6.09 9.24
N ASP A 48 -2.62 -5.20 9.91
CA ASP A 48 -2.63 -3.77 9.56
C ASP A 48 -1.47 -3.05 10.22
N LEU A 49 -0.71 -2.32 9.41
CA LEU A 49 0.44 -1.51 9.79
C LEU A 49 0.03 -0.05 10.04
N TYR A 50 0.61 0.52 11.07
CA TYR A 50 0.36 1.88 11.54
C TYR A 50 1.66 2.57 11.92
N LYS A 51 1.69 3.89 11.76
CA LYS A 51 2.75 4.79 12.24
C LYS A 51 2.17 5.76 13.26
N LYS A 52 2.96 6.18 14.24
CA LYS A 52 2.54 7.25 15.16
C LYS A 52 2.35 8.55 14.37
N HIS A 53 1.29 9.30 14.68
CA HIS A 53 1.06 10.59 14.05
C HIS A 53 2.18 11.58 14.45
N PRO A 54 2.80 12.31 13.51
CA PRO A 54 3.94 13.17 13.80
C PRO A 54 3.58 14.36 14.69
N THR A 55 2.35 14.88 14.59
CA THR A 55 1.92 16.10 15.31
C THR A 55 0.90 15.86 16.41
N LEU A 56 0.25 14.69 16.46
CA LEU A 56 -0.82 14.40 17.41
C LEU A 56 -0.37 13.25 18.32
N PRO A 57 -0.06 13.53 19.59
CA PRO A 57 0.21 12.49 20.57
C PRO A 57 -0.96 11.49 20.63
N ASP A 58 -0.65 10.21 20.83
CA ASP A 58 -1.61 9.09 20.93
C ASP A 58 -2.47 8.79 19.69
N HIS A 59 -2.19 9.44 18.55
CA HIS A 59 -2.86 9.14 17.29
C HIS A 59 -2.00 8.27 16.39
N TRP A 60 -2.66 7.46 15.55
CA TRP A 60 -2.04 6.50 14.67
C TRP A 60 -2.52 6.73 13.23
N MET A 61 -1.57 6.77 12.30
CA MET A 61 -1.84 6.83 10.87
C MET A 61 -1.77 5.43 10.29
N TYR A 62 -2.78 5.08 9.51
CA TYR A 62 -2.77 3.83 8.74
C TYR A 62 -1.65 3.90 7.68
N HIS A 63 -0.80 2.87 7.66
CA HIS A 63 0.36 2.79 6.77
C HIS A 63 0.21 1.69 5.69
N GLY A 64 -0.77 0.79 5.84
CA GLY A 64 -1.08 -0.28 4.89
C GLY A 64 -1.22 -1.65 5.55
N GLY A 65 -1.45 -2.70 4.75
CA GLY A 65 -1.39 -4.08 5.24
C GLY A 65 0.01 -4.69 5.06
N THR A 66 0.37 -5.68 5.89
CA THR A 66 1.60 -6.46 5.67
C THR A 66 1.58 -7.26 4.37
N ASP A 67 0.38 -7.61 3.90
CA ASP A 67 0.19 -8.46 2.73
C ASP A 67 0.12 -7.64 1.41
N ASN A 68 0.19 -6.31 1.46
CA ASN A 68 0.04 -5.42 0.30
C ASN A 68 1.38 -5.16 -0.43
N ILE A 69 2.16 -6.21 -0.67
CA ILE A 69 3.44 -6.11 -1.39
C ILE A 69 3.38 -6.97 -2.64
N ILE A 70 3.57 -6.31 -3.77
CA ILE A 70 3.74 -6.98 -5.06
C ILE A 70 5.23 -7.24 -5.24
N VAL A 71 5.58 -8.51 -5.46
CA VAL A 71 6.95 -8.91 -5.78
C VAL A 71 7.03 -9.14 -7.29
N PHE A 72 7.94 -8.43 -7.95
CA PHE A 72 8.20 -8.58 -9.37
C PHE A 72 9.11 -9.78 -9.65
N SER A 73 9.15 -10.25 -10.90
CA SER A 73 10.01 -11.36 -11.33
C SER A 73 11.51 -11.06 -11.21
N ASN A 74 11.87 -9.77 -11.14
CA ASN A 74 13.23 -9.29 -10.87
C ASN A 74 13.56 -9.25 -9.35
N GLY A 75 12.62 -9.60 -8.47
CA GLY A 75 12.78 -9.58 -7.02
C GLY A 75 12.49 -8.23 -6.35
N GLU A 76 12.16 -7.19 -7.11
CA GLU A 76 11.77 -5.90 -6.55
C GLU A 76 10.42 -5.99 -5.84
N LYS A 77 10.30 -5.27 -4.72
CA LYS A 77 9.10 -5.22 -3.88
C LYS A 77 8.45 -3.87 -4.00
N LEU A 78 7.17 -3.87 -4.31
CA LEU A 78 6.39 -2.67 -4.57
C LEU A 78 5.15 -2.64 -3.68
N LYS A 79 4.95 -1.53 -2.98
CA LYS A 79 3.68 -1.23 -2.31
C LYS A 79 2.79 -0.46 -3.29
N PRO A 80 1.55 -0.93 -3.56
CA PRO A 80 0.63 -0.22 -4.44
C PRO A 80 0.36 1.22 -4.00
N SER A 81 0.29 1.48 -2.69
CA SER A 81 0.09 2.84 -2.14
C SER A 81 1.20 3.81 -2.56
N THR A 82 2.45 3.36 -2.58
CA THR A 82 3.58 4.18 -3.05
C THR A 82 3.44 4.53 -4.53
N VAL A 83 2.87 3.61 -5.33
CA VAL A 83 2.59 3.87 -6.74
C VAL A 83 1.40 4.80 -6.89
N GLU A 84 0.33 4.66 -6.11
CA GLU A 84 -0.80 5.59 -6.13
C GLU A 84 -0.40 7.01 -5.74
N ASP A 85 0.42 7.16 -4.70
CA ASP A 85 0.98 8.44 -4.26
C ASP A 85 1.88 9.06 -5.35
N ALA A 86 2.72 8.25 -6.00
CA ALA A 86 3.55 8.69 -7.12
C ALA A 86 2.72 9.00 -8.39
N LEU A 87 1.66 8.22 -8.63
CA LEU A 87 0.71 8.36 -9.73
C LEU A 87 -0.43 9.32 -9.39
N GLY A 88 -0.25 10.27 -8.46
CA GLY A 88 -1.23 11.29 -8.07
C GLY A 88 -1.86 12.11 -9.21
N MET A 89 -1.48 11.82 -10.47
CA MET A 89 -2.17 12.19 -11.69
C MET A 89 -2.23 10.97 -12.64
N ILE A 90 -3.20 10.06 -12.47
CA ILE A 90 -3.58 9.13 -13.54
C ILE A 90 -4.02 10.01 -14.71
N THR A 91 -3.17 10.11 -15.73
CA THR A 91 -3.53 10.81 -16.96
C THR A 91 -4.52 9.91 -17.69
N LEU A 92 -5.81 10.15 -17.44
CA LEU A 92 -6.88 9.72 -18.34
C LEU A 92 -6.50 10.25 -19.72
N SER A 93 -6.37 9.35 -20.71
CA SER A 93 -5.91 9.64 -22.06
C SER A 93 -6.24 11.07 -22.48
N LEU A 94 -5.24 11.88 -22.75
CA LEU A 94 -5.50 13.25 -23.14
C LEU A 94 -6.33 13.23 -24.43
N PRO A 95 -7.38 14.06 -24.56
CA PRO A 95 -8.26 14.05 -25.74
C PRO A 95 -7.50 14.36 -27.04
N ASP A 96 -6.38 15.06 -26.96
CA ASP A 96 -5.45 15.33 -28.06
C ASP A 96 -4.48 14.17 -28.34
N ARG A 97 -4.33 13.22 -27.40
CA ARG A 97 -3.41 12.06 -27.50
C ARG A 97 -4.11 10.75 -27.15
N PRO A 98 -5.10 10.30 -27.93
CA PRO A 98 -5.81 9.05 -27.63
C PRO A 98 -4.86 7.84 -27.69
N PHE A 99 -5.13 6.82 -26.86
CA PHE A 99 -4.41 5.56 -26.93
C PHE A 99 -4.62 4.89 -28.29
N VAL A 100 -3.51 4.48 -28.93
CA VAL A 100 -3.60 3.82 -30.23
C VAL A 100 -4.19 2.44 -30.05
N ARG A 101 -5.22 2.11 -30.85
CA ARG A 101 -5.94 0.84 -30.77
C ARG A 101 -5.89 0.11 -32.11
N ALA A 102 -5.78 -1.21 -32.05
CA ALA A 102 -5.96 -2.09 -33.19
C ALA A 102 -7.46 -2.17 -33.57
N GLY A 103 -7.77 -2.72 -34.76
CA GLY A 103 -9.15 -2.84 -35.25
C GLY A 103 -10.11 -3.62 -34.34
N LYS A 104 -9.61 -4.38 -33.35
CA LYS A 104 -10.41 -5.06 -32.32
C LYS A 104 -10.53 -4.29 -30.99
N GLY A 105 -10.13 -3.02 -30.94
CA GLY A 105 -10.19 -2.17 -29.75
C GLY A 105 -9.03 -2.35 -28.75
N THR A 106 -8.16 -3.34 -28.96
CA THR A 106 -6.95 -3.59 -28.16
C THR A 106 -5.97 -2.44 -28.26
N VAL A 107 -5.48 -1.92 -27.12
CA VAL A 107 -4.44 -0.87 -27.11
C VAL A 107 -3.11 -1.43 -27.61
N ILE A 108 -2.55 -0.76 -28.61
CA ILE A 108 -1.20 -1.04 -29.13
C ILE A 108 -0.21 -0.31 -28.24
N LYS A 109 0.35 -1.03 -27.27
CA LYS A 109 1.26 -0.48 -26.24
C LYS A 109 2.46 0.24 -26.85
N ALA A 110 3.16 -0.37 -27.81
CA ALA A 110 4.37 0.21 -28.40
C ALA A 110 4.12 1.58 -29.05
N GLN A 111 3.01 1.72 -29.78
CA GLN A 111 2.65 2.98 -30.44
C GLN A 111 2.15 4.02 -29.43
N THR A 112 1.39 3.58 -28.42
CA THR A 112 0.94 4.43 -27.33
C THR A 112 2.11 5.00 -26.51
N VAL A 113 3.08 4.17 -26.14
CA VAL A 113 4.28 4.61 -25.41
C VAL A 113 5.05 5.66 -26.23
N LYS A 114 5.13 5.50 -27.55
CA LYS A 114 5.76 6.49 -28.44
C LYS A 114 5.05 7.85 -28.42
N ILE A 115 3.71 7.88 -28.34
CA ILE A 115 2.92 9.12 -28.27
C ILE A 115 3.12 9.85 -26.92
N TYR A 116 3.36 9.08 -25.87
CA TYR A 116 3.49 9.57 -24.49
C TYR A 116 4.93 9.61 -24.00
N GLN A 117 5.92 9.45 -24.87
CA GLN A 117 7.32 9.30 -24.48
C GLN A 117 7.82 10.54 -23.71
N ASP A 118 7.42 11.73 -24.14
CA ASP A 118 7.72 13.01 -23.47
C ASP A 118 7.13 13.09 -22.07
N VAL A 119 5.88 12.65 -21.91
CA VAL A 119 5.19 12.60 -20.61
C VAL A 119 5.90 11.60 -19.70
N ILE A 120 6.19 10.38 -20.19
CA ILE A 120 6.90 9.33 -19.45
C ILE A 120 8.28 9.81 -19.01
N ASP A 121 9.03 10.43 -19.92
CA ASP A 121 10.36 10.96 -19.63
C ASP A 121 10.29 12.11 -18.62
N SER A 122 9.27 12.97 -18.69
CA SER A 122 9.07 14.05 -17.71
C SER A 122 8.70 13.53 -16.32
N MET A 123 7.90 12.46 -16.22
CA MET A 123 7.57 11.80 -14.96
C MET A 123 8.81 11.12 -14.35
N ASN A 124 9.64 10.51 -15.20
CA ASN A 124 10.87 9.86 -14.76
C ASN A 124 12.01 10.84 -14.46
N ARG A 125 11.91 12.12 -14.85
CA ARG A 125 13.02 13.08 -14.76
C ARG A 125 13.21 13.78 -13.43
N GLU A 126 12.26 13.75 -12.48
CA GLU A 126 12.55 14.25 -11.13
C GLU A 126 11.83 13.47 -10.01
N PRO A 127 12.55 13.02 -8.97
CA PRO A 127 11.92 12.74 -7.69
C PRO A 127 11.51 14.09 -7.08
N LYS A 128 10.22 14.42 -7.08
CA LYS A 128 9.73 15.56 -6.28
C LYS A 128 10.15 15.31 -4.82
N PRO A 129 10.93 16.20 -4.19
CA PRO A 129 11.23 16.07 -2.78
C PRO A 129 9.90 16.03 -2.03
N ILE A 130 9.74 15.06 -1.13
CA ILE A 130 8.63 15.02 -0.18
C ILE A 130 8.91 16.12 0.86
N ALA A 131 8.78 17.37 0.44
CA ALA A 131 8.88 18.54 1.30
C ALA A 131 7.46 18.91 1.75
N GLN A 132 7.18 18.51 3.00
CA GLN A 132 6.26 19.14 3.96
C GLN A 132 4.92 19.64 3.41
N ARG A 133 3.86 18.85 3.65
CA ARG A 133 2.50 19.38 3.78
C ARG A 133 2.10 19.26 5.25
N ILE A 134 1.97 20.44 5.85
CA ILE A 134 1.49 20.74 7.21
C ILE A 134 0.06 20.22 7.37
#